data_AF-A0A5B7BLF8-F1
#
_entry.id   AF-A0A5B7BLF8-F1
#
_cell.length_a   1.000
_cell.length_b   1.000
_cell.length_c   1.000
_cell.angle_alpha   90.00
_cell.angle_beta   90.00
_cell.angle_gamma   90.00
#
_symmetry.space_group_name_H-M   'P 1'
#
loop_
_entity.id
_entity.type
_entity.pdbx_description
1 polymer ?
#
loop_
_entity_poly.entity_id
_entity_poly.type
_entity_poly.pdbx_seq_one_letter_code
_entity_poly.pdbx_strand_id
1 'polypeptide(L)'
;SLNVCNFHLVVLDGCLSAAVCCDDGQVEIWVMKEYNVKESWSKFLVIGAHFPATPNQNVHLDSKICKRGTLSRGRIQVLCMLKNGEILLEYDSRNLVLYNPESEKFEDLHIQGLPKWFSATVH
;
A
#
# COMPACT_ATOMS: atom_id res chain seq x y z
N SER A 1 -22.75 10.54 4.09
CA SER A 1 -21.54 10.39 3.26
C SER A 1 -20.38 10.09 4.18
N LEU A 2 -20.00 8.81 4.32
CA LEU A 2 -18.82 8.44 5.10
C LEU A 2 -17.60 8.78 4.25
N ASN A 3 -16.93 9.88 4.60
CA ASN A 3 -15.67 10.31 4.02
C ASN A 3 -14.59 9.33 4.50
N VAL A 4 -14.50 8.17 3.85
CA VAL A 4 -13.41 7.24 4.09
C VAL A 4 -12.18 7.90 3.50
N CYS A 5 -11.30 8.41 4.35
CA CYS A 5 -10.02 8.94 3.90
C CYS A 5 -9.25 7.80 3.24
N ASN A 6 -9.10 7.86 1.91
CA ASN A 6 -8.32 6.90 1.13
C ASN A 6 -6.80 7.14 1.28
N PHE A 7 -6.34 7.65 2.42
CA PHE A 7 -4.93 7.90 2.65
C PHE A 7 -4.49 7.55 4.08
N HIS A 8 -3.20 7.30 4.24
CA HIS A 8 -2.55 7.19 5.55
C HIS A 8 -1.19 7.88 5.53
N LEU A 9 -0.72 8.25 6.72
CA LEU A 9 0.62 8.82 6.90
C LEU A 9 1.64 7.72 7.15
N VAL A 10 2.85 7.93 6.65
CA VAL A 10 3.99 7.02 6.78
C VAL A 10 5.29 7.83 6.78
N VAL A 11 6.35 7.32 7.40
CA VAL A 11 7.69 7.92 7.31
C VAL A 11 8.47 7.18 6.23
N LEU A 12 8.91 7.90 5.20
CA LEU A 12 9.75 7.38 4.13
C LEU A 12 11.01 8.24 4.07
N ASP A 13 12.18 7.59 4.10
CA ASP A 13 13.48 8.27 4.13
C ASP A 13 13.60 9.37 5.21
N GLY A 14 13.01 9.14 6.37
CA GLY A 14 12.98 10.14 7.46
C GLY A 14 12.05 11.33 7.22
N CYS A 15 11.27 11.35 6.15
CA CYS A 15 10.33 12.43 5.83
C CYS A 15 8.88 11.99 6.07
N LEU A 16 8.07 12.89 6.66
CA LEU A 16 6.62 12.69 6.78
C LEU A 16 6.01 12.63 5.37
N SER A 17 5.31 11.53 5.12
CA SER A 17 4.75 11.20 3.82
C SER A 17 3.28 10.80 3.94
N ALA A 18 2.52 10.97 2.86
CA ALA A 18 1.13 10.55 2.74
C ALA A 18 1.02 9.60 1.54
N ALA A 19 0.46 8.42 1.78
CA ALA A 19 0.12 7.46 0.73
C ALA A 19 -1.38 7.56 0.46
N VAL A 20 -1.76 7.93 -0.76
CA VAL A 20 -3.13 8.20 -1.19
C VAL A 20 -3.54 7.14 -2.21
N CYS A 21 -4.56 6.36 -1.90
CA CYS A 21 -5.17 5.38 -2.80
C CYS A 21 -6.18 6.08 -3.71
N CYS A 22 -5.95 5.99 -5.01
CA CYS A 22 -6.83 6.54 -6.04
C CYS A 22 -7.95 5.55 -6.41
N ASP A 23 -9.03 6.06 -6.99
CA ASP A 23 -10.20 5.25 -7.40
C ASP A 23 -9.86 4.21 -8.48
N ASP A 24 -8.80 4.45 -9.26
CA ASP A 24 -8.25 3.51 -10.25
C ASP A 24 -7.31 2.45 -9.65
N GLY A 25 -7.14 2.47 -8.33
CA GLY A 25 -6.32 1.53 -7.58
C GLY A 25 -4.82 1.83 -7.61
N GLN A 26 -4.39 2.99 -8.13
CA GLN A 26 -3.03 3.49 -7.98
C GLN A 26 -2.80 4.01 -6.55
N VAL A 27 -1.53 4.06 -6.13
CA VAL A 27 -1.13 4.71 -4.88
C VAL A 27 -0.18 5.85 -5.18
N GLU A 28 -0.58 7.08 -4.85
CA GLU A 28 0.30 8.24 -4.90
C GLU A 28 0.97 8.46 -3.56
N ILE A 29 2.30 8.59 -3.56
CA ILE A 29 3.08 8.92 -2.39
C ILE A 29 3.51 10.38 -2.50
N TRP A 30 3.15 11.15 -1.47
CA TRP A 30 3.50 12.55 -1.31
C TRP A 30 4.43 12.71 -0.12
N VAL A 31 5.44 13.56 -0.24
CA VAL A 31 6.42 13.84 0.82
C VAL A 31 6.36 15.32 1.18
N MET A 32 6.33 15.62 2.48
CA MET A 32 6.46 16.98 3.01
C MET A 32 7.94 17.37 3.04
N LYS A 33 8.33 18.35 2.20
CA LYS A 33 9.72 18.82 2.14
C LYS A 33 10.09 19.76 3.29
N GLU A 34 9.12 20.51 3.81
CA GLU A 34 9.31 21.43 4.92
C GLU A 34 8.15 21.32 5.92
N TYR A 35 8.48 21.09 7.19
CA TYR A 35 7.48 20.86 8.22
C TYR A 35 6.67 22.12 8.52
N ASN A 36 5.34 21.94 8.64
CA ASN A 36 4.35 23.01 8.82
C ASN A 36 4.16 23.94 7.61
N VAL A 37 4.76 23.64 6.45
CA VAL A 37 4.53 24.37 5.20
C VAL A 37 3.67 23.51 4.28
N LYS A 38 2.40 23.89 4.12
CA LYS A 38 1.41 23.13 3.34
C LYS A 38 1.81 23.03 1.87
N GLU A 39 2.45 24.06 1.33
CA GLU A 39 2.85 24.15 -0.06
C GLU A 39 4.10 23.31 -0.37
N SER A 40 4.78 22.80 0.66
CA SER A 40 6.00 21.98 0.52
C SER A 40 5.70 20.52 0.21
N TRP A 41 4.43 20.09 0.26
CA TRP A 41 4.05 18.74 -0.15
C TRP A 41 4.28 18.58 -1.65
N SER A 42 5.12 17.61 -2.01
CA SER A 42 5.42 17.27 -3.39
C SER A 42 5.14 15.79 -3.65
N LYS A 43 4.61 15.47 -4.83
CA LYS A 43 4.46 14.08 -5.27
C LYS A 43 5.85 13.47 -5.44
N PHE A 44 6.09 12.37 -4.72
CA PHE A 44 7.36 11.65 -4.74
C PHE A 44 7.32 10.49 -5.72
N LEU A 45 6.24 9.70 -5.70
CA LEU A 45 6.12 8.48 -6.48
C LEU A 45 4.66 8.14 -6.76
N VAL A 46 4.41 7.47 -7.88
CA VAL A 46 3.13 6.84 -8.19
C VAL A 46 3.35 5.34 -8.37
N ILE A 47 2.65 4.52 -7.60
CA ILE A 47 2.68 3.06 -7.69
C ILE A 47 1.46 2.63 -8.50
N GLY A 48 1.74 2.01 -9.65
CA GLY A 48 0.71 1.56 -10.58
C GLY A 48 -0.21 0.49 -10.00
N ALA A 49 -1.38 0.36 -10.63
CA ALA A 49 -2.42 -0.58 -10.24
C ALA A 49 -2.12 -2.04 -10.66
N HIS A 50 -0.90 -2.40 -11.07
CA HIS A 50 -0.52 -3.74 -11.54
C HIS A 50 0.09 -4.60 -10.43
N PHE A 51 -0.62 -4.73 -9.31
CA PHE A 51 -0.21 -5.59 -8.20
C PHE A 51 -0.24 -7.08 -8.60
N PRO A 52 0.70 -7.91 -8.12
CA PRO A 52 0.73 -9.33 -8.44
C PRO A 52 -0.56 -10.02 -8.01
N ALA A 53 -1.07 -10.91 -8.85
CA ALA A 53 -2.24 -11.71 -8.51
C ALA A 53 -1.88 -12.66 -7.37
N THR A 54 -2.64 -12.63 -6.27
CA THR A 54 -2.48 -13.60 -5.19
C THR A 54 -2.91 -14.98 -5.71
N PRO A 55 -2.06 -16.03 -5.63
CA PRO A 55 -2.48 -17.37 -6.00
C PRO A 55 -3.53 -17.88 -5.00
N ASN A 56 -4.81 -17.73 -5.36
CA ASN A 56 -5.99 -18.41 -4.83
C ASN A 56 -5.92 -18.86 -3.35
N GLN A 57 -6.22 -17.96 -2.42
CA GLN A 57 -6.77 -18.41 -1.15
C GLN A 57 -8.27 -18.60 -1.33
N ASN A 58 -8.69 -19.86 -1.47
CA ASN A 58 -10.08 -20.27 -1.27
C ASN A 58 -10.50 -19.92 0.16
N VAL A 59 -10.89 -18.67 0.40
CA VAL A 59 -11.59 -18.25 1.61
C VAL A 59 -13.03 -18.14 1.20
N HIS A 60 -13.83 -19.13 1.61
CA HIS A 60 -15.28 -19.03 1.63
C HIS A 60 -15.65 -17.91 2.61
N LEU A 61 -15.62 -16.66 2.13
CA LEU A 61 -16.17 -15.52 2.83
C LEU A 61 -17.60 -15.35 2.33
N ASP A 62 -18.56 -15.47 3.26
CA ASP A 62 -19.98 -15.62 2.98
C ASP A 62 -20.51 -14.64 1.92
N SER A 63 -21.01 -15.26 0.85
CA SER A 63 -21.48 -14.76 -0.43
C SER A 63 -22.75 -13.86 -0.38
N LYS A 64 -22.92 -12.96 0.60
CA LYS A 64 -24.18 -12.17 0.69
C LYS A 64 -24.08 -10.65 0.63
N ILE A 65 -22.89 -10.05 0.43
CA ILE A 65 -22.78 -8.61 0.14
C ILE A 65 -21.87 -8.34 -1.07
N CYS A 66 -22.00 -9.14 -2.13
CA CYS A 66 -21.39 -8.82 -3.43
C CYS A 66 -22.50 -8.53 -4.44
N LYS A 67 -23.12 -7.36 -4.31
CA LYS A 67 -23.89 -6.75 -5.41
C LYS A 67 -23.69 -5.24 -5.39
N ARG A 68 -22.73 -4.77 -6.20
CA ARG A 68 -22.76 -3.53 -7.01
C ARG A 68 -21.37 -2.86 -7.07
N GLY A 69 -20.70 -3.02 -8.21
CA GLY A 69 -19.61 -2.15 -8.69
C GLY A 69 -18.26 -2.35 -7.99
N THR A 70 -17.25 -2.66 -8.80
CA THR A 70 -15.81 -2.56 -8.48
C THR A 70 -15.31 -3.54 -7.42
N LEU A 71 -14.39 -4.40 -7.82
CA LEU A 71 -13.65 -5.32 -6.94
C LEU A 71 -13.21 -4.55 -5.69
N SER A 72 -13.64 -5.00 -4.51
CA SER A 72 -13.12 -4.55 -3.23
C SER A 72 -11.66 -5.01 -3.13
N ARG A 73 -10.79 -4.33 -3.86
CA ARG A 73 -9.34 -4.44 -3.77
C ARG A 73 -9.00 -4.13 -2.32
N GLY A 74 -8.42 -5.10 -1.60
CA GLY A 74 -8.04 -4.91 -0.20
C GLY A 74 -7.23 -3.62 -0.03
N ARG A 75 -7.36 -2.97 1.14
CA ARG A 75 -6.64 -1.72 1.46
C ARG A 75 -5.14 -1.94 1.25
N ILE A 76 -4.53 -1.17 0.35
CA ILE A 76 -3.07 -1.14 0.17
C ILE A 76 -2.49 -0.25 1.26
N GLN A 77 -1.46 -0.74 1.95
CA GLN A 77 -0.76 -0.01 2.98
C GLN A 77 0.73 0.05 2.67
N VAL A 78 1.25 1.26 2.48
CA VAL A 78 2.69 1.53 2.44
C VAL A 78 3.23 1.42 3.86
N LEU A 79 4.20 0.54 4.07
CA LEU A 79 4.81 0.31 5.39
C LEU A 79 6.07 1.15 5.57
N CYS A 80 7.10 0.94 4.75
CA CYS A 80 8.36 1.65 4.86
C CYS A 80 9.16 1.63 3.55
N MET A 81 10.23 2.42 3.51
CA MET A 81 11.26 2.35 2.49
C MET A 81 12.50 1.67 3.05
N LEU A 82 13.01 0.68 2.32
CA LEU A 82 14.24 -0.02 2.63
C LEU A 82 15.46 0.80 2.21
N LYS A 83 16.64 0.45 2.75
CA LYS A 83 17.90 1.18 2.47
C LYS A 83 18.32 1.16 1.00
N ASN A 84 17.82 0.20 0.23
CA ASN A 84 18.06 0.09 -1.21
C ASN A 84 17.04 0.88 -2.05
N GLY A 85 16.12 1.61 -1.43
CA GLY A 85 15.08 2.38 -2.11
C GLY A 85 13.80 1.61 -2.43
N GLU A 86 13.76 0.29 -2.17
CA GLU A 86 12.54 -0.49 -2.34
C GLU A 86 11.49 -0.13 -1.29
N ILE A 87 10.23 -0.21 -1.66
CA ILE A 87 9.11 0.14 -0.80
C ILE A 87 8.37 -1.12 -0.41
N LEU A 88 8.25 -1.35 0.89
CA LEU A 88 7.48 -2.46 1.42
C LEU A 88 6.00 -2.07 1.51
N LEU A 89 5.15 -2.89 0.90
CA LEU A 89 3.72 -2.72 0.84
C LEU A 89 3.02 -3.94 1.45
N GLU A 90 1.89 -3.70 2.12
CA GLU A 90 0.92 -4.73 2.49
C GLU A 90 -0.33 -4.56 1.60
N TYR A 91 -0.78 -5.63 0.93
CA TYR A 91 -2.05 -5.64 0.19
C TYR A 91 -2.73 -7.01 0.30
N ASP A 92 -4.04 -7.06 0.05
CA ASP A 92 -4.91 -8.26 -0.02
C ASP A 92 -4.56 -9.41 0.95
N SER A 93 -5.40 -9.64 1.97
CA SER A 93 -5.20 -10.75 2.92
C SER A 93 -3.83 -10.76 3.62
N ARG A 94 -3.19 -9.57 3.70
CA ARG A 94 -1.89 -9.30 4.35
C ARG A 94 -0.69 -9.89 3.62
N ASN A 95 -0.67 -9.90 2.30
CA ASN A 95 0.56 -10.22 1.58
C ASN A 95 1.54 -9.05 1.64
N LEU A 96 2.80 -9.34 1.91
CA LEU A 96 3.89 -8.37 1.86
C LEU A 96 4.55 -8.44 0.49
N VAL A 97 4.74 -7.28 -0.13
CA VAL A 97 5.48 -7.16 -1.39
C VAL A 97 6.45 -6.01 -1.35
N LEU A 98 7.58 -6.22 -2.01
CA LEU A 98 8.55 -5.18 -2.30
C LEU A 98 8.22 -4.58 -3.65
N TYR A 99 8.09 -3.27 -3.68
CA TYR A 99 7.99 -2.50 -4.92
C TYR A 99 9.31 -1.80 -5.18
N ASN A 100 9.86 -2.01 -6.37
CA ASN A 100 11.07 -1.34 -6.83
C ASN A 100 10.68 -0.14 -7.71
N PRO A 101 10.89 1.12 -7.27
CA PRO A 101 10.48 2.29 -8.02
C PRO A 101 11.22 2.51 -9.35
N GLU A 102 12.43 1.98 -9.48
CA GLU A 102 13.23 2.16 -10.71
C GLU A 102 12.78 1.23 -11.84
N SER A 103 12.38 0.00 -11.48
CA SER A 103 11.93 -1.01 -12.44
C SER A 103 10.41 -1.14 -12.54
N GLU A 104 9.68 -0.49 -11.63
CA GLU A 104 8.22 -0.56 -11.45
C GLU A 104 7.68 -1.99 -11.25
N LYS A 105 8.52 -2.87 -10.67
CA LYS A 105 8.20 -4.27 -10.42
C LYS A 105 7.83 -4.52 -8.97
N PHE A 106 7.02 -5.54 -8.78
CA PHE A 106 6.66 -6.09 -7.49
C PHE A 106 7.32 -7.45 -7.31
N GLU A 107 7.83 -7.70 -6.11
CA GLU A 107 8.38 -8.98 -5.70
C GLU A 107 7.70 -9.42 -4.39
N ASP A 108 7.26 -10.68 -4.34
CA ASP A 108 6.62 -11.24 -3.16
C ASP A 108 7.65 -11.41 -2.03
N LEU A 109 7.38 -10.79 -0.87
CA LEU A 109 8.21 -10.95 0.31
C LEU A 109 7.72 -12.14 1.14
N HIS A 110 8.32 -13.31 0.90
CA HIS A 110 8.05 -14.50 1.69
C HIS A 110 8.88 -14.54 2.97
N ILE A 111 8.24 -14.39 4.11
CA ILE A 111 8.86 -14.56 5.43
C ILE A 111 8.48 -15.95 5.96
N GLN A 112 9.48 -16.83 6.09
CA GLN A 112 9.25 -18.17 6.63
C GLN A 112 8.76 -18.09 8.09
N GLY A 113 7.74 -18.89 8.41
CA GLY A 113 7.15 -18.93 9.75
C GLY A 113 6.19 -17.80 10.08
N LEU A 114 5.93 -16.88 9.14
CA LEU A 114 4.91 -15.84 9.32
C LEU A 114 3.53 -16.50 9.41
N PRO A 115 2.71 -16.20 10.44
CA PRO A 115 1.38 -16.73 10.52
C PRO A 115 0.52 -16.18 9.37
N LYS A 116 -0.52 -16.94 8.99
CA LYS A 116 -1.46 -16.52 7.94
C LYS A 116 -2.02 -15.12 8.22
N TRP A 117 -2.27 -14.81 9.49
CA TRP A 117 -2.74 -13.50 9.94
C TRP A 117 -1.69 -12.89 10.88
N PHE A 118 -1.10 -11.78 10.49
CA PHE A 118 -0.16 -10.99 11.29
C PHE A 118 -0.59 -9.52 11.29
N SER A 119 0.12 -8.65 11.99
CA SER A 119 0.02 -7.20 11.82
C SER A 119 1.42 -6.66 11.72
N ALA A 120 1.71 -5.85 10.70
CA ALA A 120 2.98 -5.16 10.60
C ALA A 120 2.91 -3.80 11.32
N THR A 121 3.99 -3.43 11.99
CA THR A 121 4.18 -2.08 12.55
C THR A 121 5.63 -1.68 12.31
N VAL A 122 5.82 -0.45 11.85
CA VAL A 122 7.14 0.12 11.58
C VAL A 122 7.56 0.92 12.80
N HIS A 123 8.80 0.72 13.25
CA HIS A 123 9.41 1.35 14.44
C HIS A 123 10.45 2.40 14.05
#